data_AF-A0A8C7YCF6-F1
#
_entry.id   AF-A0A8C7YCF6-F1
#
_cell.length_a   1.000
_cell.length_b   1.000
_cell.length_c   1.000
_cell.angle_alpha   90.00
_cell.angle_beta   90.00
_cell.angle_gamma   90.00
#
_symmetry.space_group_name_H-M   'P 1'
#
loop_
_entity.id
_entity.type
_entity.pdbx_description
1 polymer ?
#
loop_
_entity_poly.entity_id
_entity_poly.type
_entity_poly.pdbx_seq_one_letter_code
_entity_poly.pdbx_strand_id
1 'polypeptide(L)'
;MKRYRSIFCGNYGFLDQIAALKWVQRNIRAFGGDPAKVTIFGQSSGGTSVWTLMMSPLAKGLFCGAVDLSGSYVFNASLEQAEADNLVFLKKTGCADAACLRALSIKQVLQAVPWQEYPSWAAQEATDLPTRGQLFGPVAVVDGYVLEAPPFELWDRRSGYNDVPFVVGTTEQEADFSPPAENISMWTWGDYRWFVTEKLQSFGPDLPKKALELYPSSAPCPTRDRCPERAYTTMVSDIRVTCPNNDLAWRAAAALSSPVYRYVVTYTPSGPMNGSRSLVPFPSRFAFHCLDVVAFFGGLEDLQGKPLSDKDRSFQDLLRRHLVSFIKTGRMASDWSVYPESTALLSDSLELVQNYSQARCDLWRSSGLFDYAWMN
;
A
#
# COMPACT_ATOMS: atom_id res chain seq x y z
N MET A 1 23.47 20.57 -27.57
CA MET A 1 22.46 21.60 -27.21
C MET A 1 21.54 21.03 -26.14
N LYS A 2 21.65 21.50 -24.89
CA LYS A 2 20.69 21.14 -23.83
C LYS A 2 19.36 21.82 -24.16
N ARG A 3 18.38 21.06 -24.65
CA ARG A 3 16.99 21.53 -24.73
C ARG A 3 16.53 21.79 -23.30
N TYR A 4 16.30 23.06 -22.96
CA TYR A 4 15.51 23.42 -21.79
C TYR A 4 14.08 22.86 -22.02
N ARG A 5 13.79 21.66 -21.50
CA ARG A 5 12.41 21.18 -21.31
C ARG A 5 11.84 21.98 -20.12
N SER A 6 11.38 23.22 -20.36
CA SER A 6 10.89 24.11 -19.30
C SER A 6 9.42 23.87 -18.92
N ILE A 7 8.88 22.67 -19.14
CA ILE A 7 7.56 22.26 -18.67
C ILE A 7 7.73 20.84 -18.14
N PHE A 8 7.75 20.70 -16.81
CA PHE A 8 7.65 19.40 -16.18
C PHE A 8 6.19 18.92 -16.33
N CYS A 9 6.00 17.72 -16.87
CA CYS A 9 4.69 17.14 -17.18
C CYS A 9 4.49 15.86 -16.34
N GLY A 10 3.32 15.72 -15.74
CA GLY A 10 2.96 14.56 -14.91
C GLY A 10 2.83 14.93 -13.43
N ASN A 11 2.53 13.93 -12.60
CA ASN A 11 2.49 14.05 -11.13
C ASN A 11 1.61 15.18 -10.56
N TYR A 12 0.62 15.66 -11.31
CA TYR A 12 -0.23 16.79 -10.87
C TYR A 12 -0.94 16.51 -9.53
N GLY A 13 -1.38 15.28 -9.28
CA GLY A 13 -1.97 14.90 -7.99
C GLY A 13 -1.00 15.03 -6.80
N PHE A 14 0.29 14.75 -7.00
CA PHE A 14 1.31 14.99 -5.96
C PHE A 14 1.63 16.47 -5.80
N LEU A 15 1.61 17.25 -6.89
CA LEU A 15 1.75 18.71 -6.82
C LEU A 15 0.59 19.34 -6.04
N ASP A 16 -0.62 18.82 -6.18
CA ASP A 16 -1.78 19.26 -5.39
C ASP A 16 -1.59 18.94 -3.90
N GLN A 17 -1.10 17.75 -3.55
CA GLN A 17 -0.76 17.39 -2.17
C GLN A 17 0.35 18.29 -1.59
N ILE A 18 1.40 18.60 -2.37
CA ILE A 18 2.46 19.54 -1.97
C ILE A 18 1.89 20.94 -1.77
N ALA A 19 0.98 21.39 -2.65
CA ALA A 19 0.31 22.68 -2.50
C ALA A 19 -0.54 22.74 -1.23
N ALA A 20 -1.25 21.66 -0.91
CA ALA A 20 -2.01 21.52 0.33
C ALA A 20 -1.10 21.56 1.57
N LEU A 21 0.03 20.85 1.56
CA LEU A 21 1.00 20.90 2.66
C LEU A 21 1.60 22.30 2.83
N LYS A 22 1.91 22.99 1.74
CA LYS A 22 2.34 24.40 1.79
C LYS A 22 1.24 25.31 2.36
N TRP A 23 -0.03 25.01 2.11
CA TRP A 23 -1.15 25.71 2.73
C TRP A 23 -1.19 25.44 4.24
N VAL A 24 -1.04 24.19 4.68
CA VAL A 24 -0.96 23.82 6.11
C VAL A 24 0.16 24.62 6.78
N GLN A 25 1.36 24.61 6.21
CA GLN A 25 2.51 25.35 6.73
C GLN A 25 2.23 26.85 6.93
N ARG A 26 1.49 27.48 6.01
CA ARG A 26 1.15 28.91 6.09
C ARG A 26 0.00 29.22 7.04
N ASN A 27 -0.95 28.30 7.24
CA ASN A 27 -2.25 28.64 7.83
C ASN A 27 -2.57 27.90 9.13
N ILE A 28 -1.96 26.74 9.41
CA ILE A 28 -2.43 25.84 10.47
C ILE A 28 -2.37 26.46 11.88
N ARG A 29 -1.50 27.45 12.10
CA ARG A 29 -1.46 28.23 13.36
C ARG A 29 -2.79 28.90 13.69
N ALA A 30 -3.53 29.37 12.68
CA ALA A 30 -4.85 29.98 12.89
C ALA A 30 -5.90 28.99 13.41
N PHE A 31 -5.67 27.69 13.22
CA PHE A 31 -6.53 26.60 13.69
C PHE A 31 -6.01 25.96 14.98
N GLY A 32 -4.98 26.53 15.60
CA GLY A 32 -4.35 26.00 16.82
C GLY A 32 -3.33 24.89 16.59
N GLY A 33 -2.96 24.59 15.34
CA GLY A 33 -1.91 23.62 15.04
C GLY A 33 -0.51 24.24 14.97
N ASP A 34 0.51 23.39 15.04
CA ASP A 34 1.92 23.79 14.93
C ASP A 34 2.48 23.37 13.57
N PRO A 35 2.89 24.30 12.68
CA PRO A 35 3.45 23.97 11.38
C PRO A 35 4.78 23.21 11.48
N ALA A 36 5.47 23.27 12.61
CA ALA A 36 6.67 22.46 12.85
C ALA A 36 6.35 21.00 13.26
N LYS A 37 5.08 20.69 13.56
CA LYS A 37 4.61 19.37 13.99
C LYS A 37 3.50 18.85 13.08
N VAL A 38 3.86 18.66 11.81
CA VAL A 38 2.96 18.10 10.80
C VAL A 38 3.40 16.67 10.49
N THR A 39 2.53 15.68 10.75
CA THR A 39 2.72 14.29 10.33
C THR A 39 1.82 14.01 9.14
N ILE A 40 2.37 13.46 8.07
CA ILE A 40 1.58 12.93 6.95
C ILE A 40 1.23 11.47 7.20
N PHE A 41 -0.02 11.12 6.92
CA PHE A 41 -0.60 9.81 7.18
C PHE A 41 -1.44 9.44 5.96
N GLY A 42 -1.18 8.28 5.37
CA GLY A 42 -1.86 7.86 4.14
C GLY A 42 -2.05 6.35 4.08
N GLN A 43 -3.15 5.94 3.46
CA GLN A 43 -3.54 4.55 3.30
C GLN A 43 -3.64 4.18 1.80
N SER A 44 -3.17 3.00 1.40
CA SER A 44 -3.20 2.51 0.01
C SER A 44 -2.48 3.48 -0.95
N SER A 45 -3.19 4.02 -1.95
CA SER A 45 -2.73 5.13 -2.81
C SER A 45 -2.27 6.37 -2.02
N GLY A 46 -2.85 6.61 -0.84
CA GLY A 46 -2.37 7.61 0.11
C GLY A 46 -1.05 7.22 0.79
N GLY A 47 -0.82 5.93 1.07
CA GLY A 47 0.45 5.42 1.60
C GLY A 47 1.59 5.59 0.59
N THR A 48 1.33 5.20 -0.67
CA THR A 48 2.21 5.50 -1.81
C THR A 48 2.46 7.00 -1.96
N SER A 49 1.46 7.83 -1.68
CA SER A 49 1.62 9.29 -1.67
C SER A 49 2.55 9.77 -0.56
N VAL A 50 2.41 9.25 0.67
CA VAL A 50 3.34 9.53 1.77
C VAL A 50 4.77 9.17 1.37
N TRP A 51 4.94 7.97 0.82
CA TRP A 51 6.23 7.49 0.35
C TRP A 51 6.82 8.37 -0.77
N THR A 52 6.00 8.77 -1.75
CA THR A 52 6.39 9.71 -2.82
C THR A 52 6.81 11.07 -2.28
N LEU A 53 6.07 11.62 -1.32
CA LEU A 53 6.37 12.92 -0.71
C LEU A 53 7.65 12.87 0.12
N MET A 54 7.95 11.74 0.78
CA MET A 54 9.25 11.53 1.41
C MET A 54 10.40 11.63 0.40
N MET A 55 10.19 11.14 -0.82
CA MET A 55 11.20 11.16 -1.88
C MET A 55 11.26 12.48 -2.67
N SER A 56 10.30 13.39 -2.46
CA SER A 56 10.24 14.63 -3.23
C SER A 56 11.02 15.77 -2.56
N PRO A 57 11.97 16.43 -3.25
CA PRO A 57 12.63 17.62 -2.72
C PRO A 57 11.65 18.80 -2.56
N LEU A 58 10.55 18.81 -3.32
CA LEU A 58 9.52 19.85 -3.24
C LEU A 58 8.71 19.81 -1.94
N ALA A 59 8.73 18.66 -1.24
CA ALA A 59 8.06 18.48 0.04
C ALA A 59 8.98 18.72 1.25
N LYS A 60 10.23 19.12 1.02
CA LYS A 60 11.22 19.33 2.07
C LYS A 60 10.79 20.38 3.09
N GLY A 61 10.81 19.97 4.36
CA GLY A 61 10.42 20.81 5.50
C GLY A 61 8.91 21.04 5.64
N LEU A 62 8.07 20.32 4.87
CA LEU A 62 6.61 20.47 4.97
C LEU A 62 5.96 19.54 6.02
N PHE A 63 6.68 18.53 6.48
CA PHE A 63 6.26 17.57 7.51
C PHE A 63 7.47 17.07 8.31
N CYS A 64 7.23 16.51 9.48
CA CYS A 64 8.23 16.02 10.44
C CYS A 64 8.02 14.55 10.83
N GLY A 65 7.05 13.86 10.23
CA GLY A 65 6.82 12.43 10.42
C GLY A 65 5.93 11.88 9.31
N ALA A 66 6.07 10.59 9.01
CA ALA A 66 5.38 9.92 7.92
C ALA A 66 4.82 8.57 8.37
N VAL A 67 3.57 8.27 7.99
CA VAL A 67 2.89 7.00 8.25
C VAL A 67 2.33 6.48 6.93
N ASP A 68 2.93 5.42 6.41
CA ASP A 68 2.53 4.71 5.21
C ASP A 68 1.79 3.43 5.60
N LEU A 69 0.50 3.37 5.28
CA LEU A 69 -0.36 2.21 5.53
C LEU A 69 -0.69 1.52 4.22
N SER A 70 -0.11 0.33 4.02
CA SER A 70 -0.37 -0.51 2.85
C SER A 70 -0.04 0.18 1.52
N GLY A 71 0.99 1.01 1.48
CA GLY A 71 1.51 1.64 0.27
C GLY A 71 2.15 0.64 -0.70
N SER A 72 2.20 1.03 -1.97
CA SER A 72 2.82 0.25 -3.05
C SER A 72 4.34 0.32 -2.95
N TYR A 73 4.98 -0.85 -3.00
CA TYR A 73 6.44 -0.98 -2.96
C TYR A 73 7.10 -0.50 -4.26
N VAL A 74 6.56 -0.90 -5.41
CA VAL A 74 6.91 -0.36 -6.73
C VAL A 74 5.76 0.51 -7.21
N PHE A 75 6.05 1.78 -7.49
CA PHE A 75 4.99 2.74 -7.82
C PHE A 75 5.39 3.76 -8.88
N ASN A 76 6.61 3.73 -9.42
CA ASN A 76 7.09 4.74 -10.35
C ASN A 76 7.36 4.20 -11.77
N ALA A 77 7.08 5.01 -12.77
CA ALA A 77 7.49 4.83 -14.17
C ALA A 77 8.66 5.76 -14.51
N SER A 78 9.39 5.44 -15.58
CA SER A 78 10.18 6.45 -16.28
C SER A 78 9.26 7.44 -17.01
N LEU A 79 9.72 8.67 -17.21
CA LEU A 79 9.00 9.65 -18.02
C LEU A 79 8.74 9.14 -19.45
N GLU A 80 9.69 8.40 -20.04
CA GLU A 80 9.55 7.81 -21.37
C GLU A 80 8.39 6.80 -21.44
N GLN A 81 8.28 5.90 -20.45
CA GLN A 81 7.18 4.94 -20.38
C GLN A 81 5.84 5.65 -20.25
N ALA A 82 5.74 6.65 -19.37
CA ALA A 82 4.52 7.42 -19.19
C ALA A 82 4.15 8.24 -20.44
N GLU A 83 5.13 8.83 -21.14
CA GLU A 83 4.92 9.51 -22.42
C GLU A 83 4.40 8.55 -23.50
N ALA A 84 4.92 7.31 -23.55
CA ALA A 84 4.46 6.27 -24.47
C ALA A 84 3.01 5.82 -24.17
N ASP A 85 2.68 5.59 -22.90
CA ASP A 85 1.32 5.16 -22.51
C ASP A 85 0.26 6.23 -22.82
N ASN A 86 0.63 7.51 -22.75
CA ASN A 86 -0.24 8.63 -23.11
C ASN A 86 -0.61 8.68 -24.62
N LEU A 87 0.15 8.02 -25.49
CA LEU A 87 -0.15 8.00 -26.93
C LEU A 87 -1.48 7.28 -27.23
N VAL A 88 -1.85 6.29 -26.42
CA VAL A 88 -3.15 5.60 -26.55
C VAL A 88 -4.29 6.57 -26.27
N PHE A 89 -4.15 7.40 -25.23
CA PHE A 89 -5.14 8.42 -24.88
C PHE A 89 -5.26 9.49 -25.99
N LEU A 90 -4.14 9.95 -26.56
CA LEU A 90 -4.15 10.86 -27.71
C LEU A 90 -4.87 10.24 -28.92
N LYS A 91 -4.60 8.97 -29.23
CA LYS A 91 -5.27 8.26 -30.32
C LYS A 91 -6.78 8.15 -30.11
N LYS A 92 -7.23 7.84 -28.88
CA LYS A 92 -8.66 7.73 -28.54
C LYS A 92 -9.40 9.06 -28.61
N THR A 93 -8.75 10.15 -28.24
CA THR A 93 -9.34 11.50 -28.28
C THR A 93 -9.27 12.13 -29.67
N GLY A 94 -8.35 11.68 -30.53
CA GLY A 94 -8.05 12.33 -31.81
C GLY A 94 -7.30 13.65 -31.65
N CYS A 95 -6.79 13.96 -30.45
CA CYS A 95 -6.04 15.18 -30.19
C CYS A 95 -4.57 15.05 -30.57
N ALA A 96 -4.01 16.12 -31.15
CA ALA A 96 -2.59 16.19 -31.52
C ALA A 96 -1.73 16.92 -30.47
N ASP A 97 -2.33 17.69 -29.57
CA ASP A 97 -1.62 18.51 -28.59
C ASP A 97 -2.42 18.75 -27.30
N ALA A 98 -1.77 19.40 -26.33
CA ALA A 98 -2.36 19.73 -25.04
C ALA A 98 -3.47 20.79 -25.11
N ALA A 99 -3.51 21.64 -26.15
CA ALA A 99 -4.57 22.64 -26.31
C ALA A 99 -5.89 21.96 -26.70
N CYS A 100 -5.83 21.00 -27.63
CA CYS A 100 -6.96 20.13 -27.98
C CYS A 100 -7.44 19.34 -26.76
N LEU A 101 -6.52 18.71 -26.02
CA LEU A 101 -6.88 17.93 -24.83
C LEU A 101 -7.62 18.76 -23.78
N ARG A 102 -7.21 20.01 -23.55
CA ARG A 102 -7.86 20.92 -22.59
C ARG A 102 -9.24 21.40 -23.05
N ALA A 103 -9.53 21.33 -24.36
CA ALA A 103 -10.83 21.69 -24.91
C ALA A 103 -11.85 20.53 -24.85
N LEU A 104 -11.41 19.31 -24.52
CA LEU A 104 -12.31 18.16 -24.37
C LEU A 104 -13.27 18.35 -23.19
N SER A 105 -14.50 17.90 -23.37
CA SER A 105 -15.42 17.74 -22.25
C SER A 105 -14.98 16.62 -21.30
N ILE A 106 -15.41 16.70 -20.03
CA ILE A 106 -15.17 15.65 -19.03
C ILE A 106 -15.62 14.27 -19.56
N LYS A 107 -16.76 14.21 -20.25
CA LYS A 107 -17.26 12.96 -20.84
C LYS A 107 -16.28 12.38 -21.86
N GLN A 108 -15.74 13.20 -22.75
CA GLN A 108 -14.75 12.75 -23.74
C GLN A 108 -13.47 12.26 -23.07
N VAL A 109 -13.00 12.96 -22.03
CA VAL A 109 -11.84 12.54 -21.24
C VAL A 109 -12.07 11.16 -20.62
N LEU A 110 -13.21 10.96 -19.93
CA LEU A 110 -13.54 9.69 -19.28
C LEU A 110 -13.72 8.54 -20.28
N GLN A 111 -14.31 8.80 -21.45
CA GLN A 111 -14.48 7.80 -22.52
C GLN A 111 -13.16 7.41 -23.20
N ALA A 112 -12.16 8.29 -23.15
CA ALA A 112 -10.86 8.04 -23.74
C ALA A 112 -9.88 7.32 -22.80
N VAL A 113 -10.24 7.06 -21.55
CA VAL A 113 -9.37 6.31 -20.64
C VAL A 113 -9.17 4.89 -21.18
N PRO A 114 -7.92 4.41 -21.33
CA PRO A 114 -7.60 3.18 -22.04
C PRO A 114 -7.77 1.91 -21.19
N TRP A 115 -8.94 1.73 -20.56
CA TRP A 115 -9.22 0.58 -19.67
C TRP A 115 -9.12 -0.79 -20.38
N GLN A 116 -9.33 -0.84 -21.69
CA GLN A 116 -9.27 -2.09 -22.46
C GLN A 116 -7.84 -2.46 -22.83
N GLU A 117 -7.02 -1.45 -23.14
CA GLU A 117 -5.61 -1.61 -23.49
C GLU A 117 -4.75 -1.82 -22.25
N TYR A 118 -5.16 -1.23 -21.12
CA TYR A 118 -4.52 -1.38 -19.81
C TYR A 118 -5.53 -1.86 -18.76
N PRO A 119 -6.00 -3.11 -18.84
CA PRO A 119 -6.96 -3.66 -17.88
C PRO A 119 -6.41 -3.71 -16.45
N SER A 120 -5.09 -3.79 -16.28
CA SER A 120 -4.45 -3.67 -14.96
C SER A 120 -4.68 -2.29 -14.31
N TRP A 121 -4.91 -1.21 -15.07
CA TRP A 121 -5.28 0.10 -14.51
C TRP A 121 -6.68 0.10 -13.90
N ALA A 122 -7.54 -0.84 -14.27
CA ALA A 122 -8.85 -1.01 -13.66
C ALA A 122 -8.82 -1.82 -12.35
N ALA A 123 -7.62 -2.11 -11.81
CA ALA A 123 -7.37 -2.83 -10.57
C ALA A 123 -8.02 -4.23 -10.46
N GLN A 124 -8.49 -4.81 -11.58
CA GLN A 124 -9.27 -6.05 -11.58
C GLN A 124 -8.52 -7.28 -11.01
N GLU A 125 -7.20 -7.25 -10.99
CA GLU A 125 -6.35 -8.36 -10.53
C GLU A 125 -5.49 -8.00 -9.30
N ALA A 126 -5.68 -6.82 -8.70
CA ALA A 126 -4.81 -6.31 -7.63
C ALA A 126 -4.88 -7.16 -6.35
N THR A 127 -6.00 -7.85 -6.15
CA THR A 127 -6.30 -8.74 -5.02
C THR A 127 -6.19 -10.23 -5.37
N ASP A 128 -5.65 -10.58 -6.54
CA ASP A 128 -5.34 -11.94 -6.97
C ASP A 128 -3.83 -12.21 -6.92
N LEU A 129 -3.44 -13.49 -6.94
CA LEU A 129 -2.09 -13.90 -7.28
C LEU A 129 -1.68 -13.34 -8.64
N PRO A 130 -0.41 -12.92 -8.81
CA PRO A 130 0.04 -12.29 -10.04
C PRO A 130 -0.04 -13.25 -11.22
N THR A 131 -0.23 -12.68 -12.41
CA THR A 131 -0.12 -13.37 -13.70
C THR A 131 1.17 -12.91 -14.38
N ARG A 132 1.97 -13.85 -14.90
CA ARG A 132 3.27 -13.52 -15.49
C ARG A 132 3.11 -12.56 -16.67
N GLY A 133 3.86 -11.45 -16.63
CA GLY A 133 3.85 -10.43 -17.68
C GLY A 133 2.73 -9.39 -17.56
N GLN A 134 1.83 -9.52 -16.58
CA GLN A 134 0.82 -8.51 -16.28
C GLN A 134 1.28 -7.67 -15.08
N LEU A 135 1.84 -6.50 -15.37
CA LEU A 135 2.25 -5.52 -14.37
C LEU A 135 1.20 -4.42 -14.24
N PHE A 136 1.10 -3.89 -13.02
CA PHE A 136 0.21 -2.77 -12.73
C PHE A 136 0.86 -1.44 -13.03
N GLY A 137 0.02 -0.48 -13.39
CA GLY A 137 0.45 0.86 -13.77
C GLY A 137 1.11 1.59 -12.61
N PRO A 138 2.22 2.29 -12.83
CA PRO A 138 2.84 3.12 -11.81
C PRO A 138 1.96 4.32 -11.45
N VAL A 139 1.96 4.70 -10.18
CA VAL A 139 1.21 5.84 -9.63
C VAL A 139 1.98 7.16 -9.79
N ALA A 140 3.31 7.09 -9.81
CA ALA A 140 4.21 8.24 -9.97
C ALA A 140 5.09 8.13 -11.21
N VAL A 141 5.60 9.26 -11.67
CA VAL A 141 6.56 9.35 -12.78
C VAL A 141 7.86 9.95 -12.26
N VAL A 142 8.99 9.37 -12.62
CA VAL A 142 10.31 10.01 -12.44
C VAL A 142 10.44 11.11 -13.49
N ASP A 143 9.96 12.31 -13.14
CA ASP A 143 9.79 13.46 -14.03
C ASP A 143 10.96 14.47 -13.94
N GLY A 144 11.89 14.27 -13.00
CA GLY A 144 12.98 15.20 -12.74
C GLY A 144 12.57 16.44 -11.93
N TYR A 145 11.34 16.48 -11.38
CA TYR A 145 10.80 17.62 -10.64
C TYR A 145 10.13 17.23 -9.33
N VAL A 146 9.05 16.45 -9.38
CA VAL A 146 8.44 15.85 -8.18
C VAL A 146 9.33 14.71 -7.70
N LEU A 147 9.77 13.84 -8.61
CA LEU A 147 10.74 12.78 -8.34
C LEU A 147 11.95 12.96 -9.25
N GLU A 148 13.10 13.28 -8.66
CA GLU A 148 14.34 13.49 -9.40
C GLU A 148 14.96 12.19 -9.94
N ALA A 149 14.73 11.08 -9.25
CA ALA A 149 15.23 9.75 -9.57
C ALA A 149 14.28 8.69 -8.98
N PRO A 150 14.43 7.40 -9.33
CA PRO A 150 13.73 6.32 -8.65
C PRO A 150 13.97 6.37 -7.13
N PRO A 151 12.91 6.20 -6.31
CA PRO A 151 12.95 6.27 -4.84
C PRO A 151 14.09 5.52 -4.16
N PHE A 152 14.30 4.25 -4.53
CA PHE A 152 15.35 3.44 -3.91
C PHE A 152 16.76 3.93 -4.26
N GLU A 153 16.96 4.51 -5.44
CA GLU A 153 18.26 5.11 -5.79
C GLU A 153 18.58 6.32 -4.91
N LEU A 154 17.57 7.12 -4.51
CA LEU A 154 17.75 8.26 -3.61
C LEU A 154 18.24 7.81 -2.23
N TRP A 155 17.67 6.71 -1.72
CA TRP A 155 18.10 6.08 -0.48
C TRP A 155 19.49 5.45 -0.59
N ASP A 156 19.78 4.70 -1.65
CA ASP A 156 21.07 4.05 -1.87
C ASP A 156 22.22 5.07 -1.91
N ARG A 157 22.00 6.21 -2.56
CA ARG A 157 22.97 7.33 -2.60
C ARG A 157 22.92 8.26 -1.39
N ARG A 158 22.06 7.97 -0.41
CA ARG A 158 21.84 8.75 0.82
C ARG A 158 21.63 10.26 0.59
N SER A 159 20.94 10.65 -0.47
CA SER A 159 20.68 12.07 -0.76
C SER A 159 19.48 12.29 -1.68
N GLY A 160 18.81 13.44 -1.49
CA GLY A 160 17.65 13.85 -2.31
C GLY A 160 16.29 13.41 -1.75
N TYR A 161 16.21 13.03 -0.48
CA TYR A 161 14.97 12.65 0.21
C TYR A 161 14.80 13.39 1.55
N ASN A 162 13.61 13.27 2.14
CA ASN A 162 13.24 13.82 3.44
C ASN A 162 13.47 12.78 4.55
N ASP A 163 14.45 13.04 5.42
CA ASP A 163 14.75 12.21 6.59
C ASP A 163 13.85 12.60 7.77
N VAL A 164 12.80 11.82 7.98
CA VAL A 164 11.84 11.98 9.09
C VAL A 164 11.51 10.61 9.70
N PRO A 165 11.04 10.54 10.96
CA PRO A 165 10.48 9.33 11.51
C PRO A 165 9.44 8.71 10.57
N PHE A 166 9.49 7.40 10.40
CA PHE A 166 8.69 6.70 9.39
C PHE A 166 8.04 5.44 9.95
N VAL A 167 6.76 5.22 9.65
CA VAL A 167 6.01 4.00 9.99
C VAL A 167 5.55 3.32 8.71
N VAL A 168 5.84 2.03 8.59
CA VAL A 168 5.38 1.15 7.51
C VAL A 168 4.41 0.12 8.09
N GLY A 169 3.11 0.32 7.82
CA GLY A 169 2.02 -0.55 8.26
C GLY A 169 1.50 -1.41 7.13
N THR A 170 1.11 -2.66 7.43
CA THR A 170 0.29 -3.50 6.53
C THR A 170 -0.69 -4.32 7.36
N THR A 171 -1.61 -5.02 6.70
CA THR A 171 -2.49 -6.00 7.31
C THR A 171 -2.14 -7.42 6.83
N GLU A 172 -2.47 -8.45 7.59
CA GLU A 172 -2.08 -9.84 7.26
C GLU A 172 -2.86 -10.40 6.05
N GLN A 173 -4.12 -9.98 5.88
CA GLN A 173 -4.99 -10.39 4.78
C GLN A 173 -5.48 -9.18 3.98
N GLU A 174 -4.58 -8.29 3.56
CA GLU A 174 -4.88 -7.14 2.69
C GLU A 174 -5.94 -7.45 1.62
N ALA A 175 -5.81 -8.56 0.88
CA ALA A 175 -6.73 -8.93 -0.20
C ALA A 175 -8.17 -9.32 0.22
N ASP A 176 -8.48 -9.50 1.51
CA ASP A 176 -9.80 -9.95 2.01
C ASP A 176 -10.91 -8.91 1.84
N PHE A 177 -10.60 -7.65 1.49
CA PHE A 177 -11.62 -6.63 1.21
C PHE A 177 -12.32 -6.80 -0.13
N SER A 178 -11.71 -7.53 -1.06
CA SER A 178 -12.23 -7.79 -2.40
C SER A 178 -11.53 -9.00 -3.02
N PRO A 179 -11.72 -10.21 -2.47
CA PRO A 179 -11.05 -11.41 -2.98
C PRO A 179 -11.43 -11.69 -4.44
N PRO A 180 -10.56 -12.37 -5.21
CA PRO A 180 -10.69 -12.46 -6.66
C PRO A 180 -11.78 -13.41 -7.13
N ALA A 181 -12.26 -14.30 -6.25
CA ALA A 181 -13.33 -15.24 -6.56
C ALA A 181 -14.54 -14.97 -5.66
N GLU A 182 -15.71 -14.73 -6.26
CA GLU A 182 -16.97 -14.49 -5.53
C GLU A 182 -17.32 -15.63 -4.57
N ASN A 183 -16.92 -16.86 -4.91
CA ASN A 183 -17.18 -18.06 -4.11
C ASN A 183 -16.02 -18.46 -3.16
N ILE A 184 -15.01 -17.61 -2.96
CA ILE A 184 -13.81 -17.95 -2.18
C ILE A 184 -14.13 -18.47 -0.76
N SER A 185 -15.20 -17.94 -0.16
CA SER A 185 -15.67 -18.33 1.16
C SER A 185 -16.18 -19.78 1.25
N MET A 186 -16.44 -20.42 0.11
CA MET A 186 -16.88 -21.81 0.00
C MET A 186 -15.77 -22.76 -0.48
N TRP A 187 -14.55 -22.25 -0.70
CA TRP A 187 -13.46 -23.06 -1.21
C TRP A 187 -13.10 -24.19 -0.24
N THR A 188 -12.90 -25.38 -0.81
CA THR A 188 -12.23 -26.47 -0.13
C THR A 188 -10.71 -26.29 -0.20
N TRP A 189 -9.97 -27.06 0.60
CA TRP A 189 -8.51 -27.14 0.42
C TRP A 189 -8.10 -27.70 -0.96
N GLY A 190 -9.01 -28.42 -1.66
CA GLY A 190 -8.80 -28.86 -3.04
C GLY A 190 -8.81 -27.68 -4.01
N ASP A 191 -9.83 -26.83 -3.91
CA ASP A 191 -9.99 -25.62 -4.74
C ASP A 191 -8.80 -24.67 -4.54
N TYR A 192 -8.41 -24.44 -3.27
CA TYR A 192 -7.23 -23.65 -2.92
C TYR A 192 -5.95 -24.17 -3.59
N ARG A 193 -5.67 -25.48 -3.46
CA ARG A 193 -4.45 -26.08 -4.05
C ARG A 193 -4.46 -25.98 -5.57
N TRP A 194 -5.60 -26.26 -6.19
CA TRP A 194 -5.76 -26.17 -7.64
C TRP A 194 -5.49 -24.73 -8.11
N PHE A 195 -6.16 -23.75 -7.51
CA PHE A 195 -6.06 -22.34 -7.92
C PHE A 195 -4.64 -21.78 -7.74
N VAL A 196 -4.00 -22.06 -6.60
CA VAL A 196 -2.59 -21.66 -6.35
C VAL A 196 -1.66 -22.29 -7.38
N THR A 197 -1.88 -23.56 -7.72
CA THR A 197 -1.05 -24.26 -8.72
C THR A 197 -1.20 -23.65 -10.10
N GLU A 198 -2.45 -23.43 -10.54
CA GLU A 198 -2.73 -22.84 -11.84
C GLU A 198 -2.12 -21.44 -12.01
N LYS A 199 -2.17 -20.61 -10.96
CA LYS A 199 -1.61 -19.24 -11.00
C LYS A 199 -0.09 -19.22 -10.93
N LEU A 200 0.52 -20.00 -10.04
CA LEU A 200 1.96 -19.90 -9.79
C LEU A 200 2.83 -20.73 -10.74
N GLN A 201 2.27 -21.73 -11.44
CA GLN A 201 3.05 -22.59 -12.35
C GLN A 201 3.74 -21.80 -13.48
N SER A 202 3.16 -20.68 -13.93
CA SER A 202 3.76 -19.85 -14.98
C SER A 202 5.06 -19.17 -14.56
N PHE A 203 5.31 -19.04 -13.25
CA PHE A 203 6.52 -18.43 -12.69
C PHE A 203 7.62 -19.46 -12.42
N GLY A 204 7.28 -20.74 -12.32
CA GLY A 204 8.23 -21.83 -12.21
C GLY A 204 7.56 -23.12 -11.77
N PRO A 205 8.05 -24.30 -12.23
CA PRO A 205 7.40 -25.58 -11.98
C PRO A 205 7.36 -25.95 -10.48
N ASP A 206 8.37 -25.55 -9.71
CA ASP A 206 8.45 -25.86 -8.27
C ASP A 206 7.76 -24.81 -7.38
N LEU A 207 7.42 -23.64 -7.92
CA LEU A 207 6.91 -22.51 -7.11
C LEU A 207 5.57 -22.84 -6.43
N PRO A 208 4.57 -23.43 -7.11
CA PRO A 208 3.33 -23.86 -6.46
C PRO A 208 3.56 -24.75 -5.24
N LYS A 209 4.44 -25.75 -5.37
CA LYS A 209 4.72 -26.71 -4.31
C LYS A 209 5.33 -26.00 -3.09
N LYS A 210 6.37 -25.19 -3.31
CA LYS A 210 7.02 -24.42 -2.24
C LYS A 210 6.05 -23.43 -1.57
N ALA A 211 5.19 -22.79 -2.35
CA ALA A 211 4.14 -21.95 -1.83
C ALA A 211 3.18 -22.73 -0.93
N LEU A 212 2.64 -23.86 -1.39
CA LEU A 212 1.70 -24.67 -0.61
C LEU A 212 2.33 -25.27 0.67
N GLU A 213 3.64 -25.53 0.68
CA GLU A 213 4.39 -25.94 1.88
C GLU A 213 4.47 -24.82 2.94
N LEU A 214 4.60 -23.56 2.50
CA LEU A 214 4.67 -22.40 3.39
C LEU A 214 3.30 -21.86 3.84
N TYR A 215 2.23 -22.26 3.16
CA TYR A 215 0.84 -21.92 3.49
C TYR A 215 -0.01 -23.20 3.62
N PRO A 216 0.33 -24.09 4.58
CA PRO A 216 -0.27 -25.42 4.66
C PRO A 216 -1.66 -25.39 5.28
N SER A 217 -2.47 -26.40 4.96
CA SER A 217 -3.80 -26.58 5.55
C SER A 217 -3.81 -26.87 7.05
N SER A 218 -2.65 -27.20 7.62
CA SER A 218 -2.45 -27.43 9.05
C SER A 218 -2.24 -26.15 9.85
N ALA A 219 -2.10 -24.99 9.20
CA ALA A 219 -1.87 -23.72 9.89
C ALA A 219 -3.07 -23.37 10.80
N PRO A 220 -2.83 -22.84 12.03
CA PRO A 220 -3.90 -22.38 12.90
C PRO A 220 -4.79 -21.34 12.23
N CYS A 221 -6.10 -21.51 12.38
CA CYS A 221 -7.10 -20.69 11.71
C CYS A 221 -8.25 -20.40 12.67
N PRO A 222 -8.45 -19.13 13.08
CA PRO A 222 -9.49 -18.75 14.05
C PRO A 222 -10.91 -18.89 13.48
N THR A 223 -11.06 -18.74 12.16
CA THR A 223 -12.34 -18.81 11.45
C THR A 223 -12.41 -20.13 10.67
N ARG A 224 -12.72 -21.23 11.37
CA ARG A 224 -12.59 -22.62 10.87
C ARG A 224 -13.30 -22.88 9.53
N ASP A 225 -14.38 -22.17 9.25
CA ASP A 225 -15.18 -22.28 8.03
C ASP A 225 -14.59 -21.53 6.83
N ARG A 226 -13.59 -20.66 7.02
CA ARG A 226 -12.98 -19.82 5.96
C ARG A 226 -11.45 -19.95 5.89
N CYS A 227 -10.89 -21.09 6.31
CA CYS A 227 -9.44 -21.27 6.35
C CYS A 227 -8.75 -21.30 4.99
N PRO A 228 -9.29 -21.96 3.95
CA PRO A 228 -8.70 -21.89 2.61
C PRO A 228 -8.65 -20.46 2.08
N GLU A 229 -9.71 -19.69 2.31
CA GLU A 229 -9.74 -18.26 1.98
C GLU A 229 -8.69 -17.46 2.75
N ARG A 230 -8.57 -17.65 4.07
CA ARG A 230 -7.53 -16.96 4.86
C ARG A 230 -6.13 -17.29 4.34
N ALA A 231 -5.84 -18.56 4.08
CA ALA A 231 -4.54 -18.98 3.56
C ALA A 231 -4.24 -18.33 2.21
N TYR A 232 -5.22 -18.33 1.31
CA TYR A 232 -5.13 -17.72 0.01
C TYR A 232 -4.93 -16.20 0.06
N THR A 233 -5.80 -15.49 0.78
CA THR A 233 -5.71 -14.02 0.93
C THR A 233 -4.42 -13.62 1.63
N THR A 234 -3.92 -14.40 2.60
CA THR A 234 -2.59 -14.17 3.20
C THR A 234 -1.48 -14.33 2.16
N MET A 235 -1.53 -15.36 1.30
CA MET A 235 -0.54 -15.58 0.24
C MET A 235 -0.50 -14.42 -0.75
N VAL A 236 -1.66 -13.97 -1.21
CA VAL A 236 -1.77 -12.79 -2.09
C VAL A 236 -1.21 -11.56 -1.38
N SER A 237 -1.59 -11.32 -0.12
CA SER A 237 -1.18 -10.14 0.65
C SER A 237 0.33 -10.11 0.89
N ASP A 238 0.94 -11.26 1.16
CA ASP A 238 2.40 -11.40 1.29
C ASP A 238 3.11 -11.04 -0.02
N ILE A 239 2.63 -11.52 -1.17
CA ILE A 239 3.23 -11.23 -2.49
C ILE A 239 3.05 -9.75 -2.86
N ARG A 240 1.84 -9.23 -2.70
CA ARG A 240 1.45 -7.92 -3.22
C ARG A 240 1.88 -6.76 -2.33
N VAL A 241 1.92 -6.95 -1.00
CA VAL A 241 2.05 -5.84 -0.04
C VAL A 241 3.04 -6.15 1.07
N THR A 242 2.80 -7.19 1.88
CA THR A 242 3.48 -7.36 3.17
C THR A 242 4.98 -7.66 3.03
N CYS A 243 5.38 -8.62 2.19
CA CYS A 243 6.81 -8.91 2.00
C CYS A 243 7.58 -7.78 1.31
N PRO A 244 7.04 -7.15 0.25
CA PRO A 244 7.62 -5.94 -0.31
C PRO A 244 7.76 -4.80 0.70
N ASN A 245 6.77 -4.57 1.57
CA ASN A 245 6.83 -3.56 2.62
C ASN A 245 7.79 -3.92 3.77
N ASN A 246 8.09 -5.20 3.99
CA ASN A 246 9.20 -5.60 4.86
C ASN A 246 10.55 -5.14 4.28
N ASP A 247 10.76 -5.29 2.96
CA ASP A 247 11.97 -4.78 2.29
C ASP A 247 11.99 -3.24 2.25
N LEU A 248 10.84 -2.58 2.07
CA LEU A 248 10.71 -1.12 2.18
C LEU A 248 11.20 -0.63 3.55
N ALA A 249 10.69 -1.20 4.64
CA ALA A 249 11.09 -0.82 5.99
C ALA A 249 12.57 -1.10 6.27
N TRP A 250 13.12 -2.19 5.73
CA TRP A 250 14.54 -2.52 5.82
C TRP A 250 15.43 -1.50 5.09
N ARG A 251 15.07 -1.13 3.86
CA ARG A 251 15.78 -0.08 3.12
C ARG A 251 15.66 1.27 3.81
N ALA A 252 14.47 1.61 4.32
CA ALA A 252 14.23 2.83 5.06
C ALA A 252 15.15 2.91 6.29
N ALA A 253 15.18 1.85 7.11
CA ALA A 253 15.99 1.80 8.33
C ALA A 253 17.50 1.84 8.03
N ALA A 254 17.93 1.34 6.88
CA ALA A 254 19.31 1.46 6.43
C ALA A 254 19.65 2.88 5.95
N ALA A 255 18.72 3.55 5.28
CA ALA A 255 18.96 4.85 4.64
C ALA A 255 18.77 6.05 5.59
N LEU A 256 17.68 6.06 6.35
CA LEU A 256 17.27 7.17 7.22
C LEU A 256 18.11 7.24 8.49
N SER A 257 18.36 8.45 8.99
CA SER A 257 18.90 8.65 10.33
C SER A 257 17.78 8.69 11.39
N SER A 258 16.55 8.95 10.95
CA SER A 258 15.35 8.94 11.78
C SER A 258 14.85 7.52 12.09
N PRO A 259 14.13 7.32 13.21
CA PRO A 259 13.59 6.00 13.56
C PRO A 259 12.55 5.50 12.55
N VAL A 260 12.64 4.22 12.23
CA VAL A 260 11.67 3.50 11.40
C VAL A 260 10.91 2.49 12.25
N TYR A 261 9.61 2.35 12.03
CA TYR A 261 8.76 1.37 12.70
C TYR A 261 8.01 0.52 11.67
N ARG A 262 7.87 -0.78 11.94
CA ARG A 262 7.15 -1.73 11.08
C ARG A 262 6.05 -2.41 11.89
N TYR A 263 4.83 -2.49 11.35
CA TYR A 263 3.78 -3.32 11.94
C TYR A 263 2.93 -4.09 10.92
N VAL A 264 2.42 -5.24 11.35
CA VAL A 264 1.40 -6.00 10.63
C VAL A 264 0.17 -6.14 11.51
N VAL A 265 -0.99 -5.70 11.04
CA VAL A 265 -2.26 -6.03 11.71
C VAL A 265 -2.56 -7.49 11.49
N THR A 266 -2.66 -8.24 12.58
CA THR A 266 -3.04 -9.65 12.61
C THR A 266 -4.41 -9.86 13.27
N TYR A 267 -5.05 -8.76 13.71
CA TYR A 267 -6.36 -8.78 14.33
C TYR A 267 -7.44 -9.36 13.41
N THR A 268 -8.25 -10.28 13.94
CA THR A 268 -9.46 -10.79 13.29
C THR A 268 -10.68 -10.17 13.97
N PRO A 269 -11.47 -9.33 13.28
CA PRO A 269 -12.67 -8.72 13.85
C PRO A 269 -13.68 -9.74 14.39
N SER A 270 -14.44 -9.36 15.42
CA SER A 270 -15.42 -10.26 16.09
C SER A 270 -16.65 -10.64 15.23
N GLY A 271 -16.70 -10.20 13.98
CA GLY A 271 -17.80 -10.40 13.05
C GLY A 271 -17.44 -9.89 11.65
N PRO A 272 -18.29 -10.17 10.65
CA PRO A 272 -18.10 -9.63 9.31
C PRO A 272 -18.09 -8.10 9.34
N MET A 273 -17.14 -7.52 8.64
CA MET A 273 -17.01 -6.08 8.45
C MET A 273 -17.63 -5.74 7.10
N ASN A 274 -18.67 -4.92 7.13
CA ASN A 274 -19.42 -4.52 5.95
C ASN A 274 -19.24 -3.02 5.75
N GLY A 275 -19.08 -2.57 4.50
CA GLY A 275 -19.00 -1.15 4.20
C GLY A 275 -19.97 -0.76 3.10
N SER A 276 -19.91 0.50 2.68
CA SER A 276 -20.48 0.87 1.38
C SER A 276 -19.82 -0.01 0.30
N ARG A 277 -20.57 -0.35 -0.76
CA ARG A 277 -20.05 -1.16 -1.89
C ARG A 277 -18.76 -0.59 -2.52
N SER A 278 -18.42 0.66 -2.23
CA SER A 278 -17.22 1.32 -2.72
C SER A 278 -16.01 1.20 -1.78
N LEU A 279 -16.21 1.04 -0.47
CA LEU A 279 -15.11 0.97 0.51
C LEU A 279 -14.77 -0.46 0.91
N VAL A 280 -15.79 -1.28 1.16
CA VAL A 280 -15.65 -2.69 1.53
C VAL A 280 -16.71 -3.46 0.73
N PRO A 281 -16.42 -3.81 -0.54
CA PRO A 281 -17.38 -4.43 -1.45
C PRO A 281 -17.74 -5.87 -1.04
N PHE A 282 -16.92 -6.49 -0.19
CA PHE A 282 -17.03 -7.87 0.25
C PHE A 282 -17.07 -7.95 1.79
N PRO A 283 -17.87 -8.85 2.39
CA PRO A 283 -17.96 -8.99 3.85
C PRO A 283 -16.68 -9.62 4.42
N SER A 284 -15.67 -8.79 4.64
CA SER A 284 -14.36 -9.16 5.18
C SER A 284 -14.47 -9.75 6.57
N ARG A 285 -13.62 -10.72 6.87
CA ARG A 285 -13.57 -11.42 8.16
C ARG A 285 -12.22 -11.37 8.84
N PHE A 286 -11.17 -10.97 8.14
CA PHE A 286 -9.80 -11.09 8.61
C PHE A 286 -9.15 -9.71 8.79
N ALA A 287 -7.82 -9.66 8.85
CA ALA A 287 -7.07 -8.41 8.85
C ALA A 287 -7.04 -7.81 7.44
N PHE A 288 -8.18 -7.33 6.95
CA PHE A 288 -8.36 -6.83 5.59
C PHE A 288 -7.74 -5.44 5.38
N HIS A 289 -7.52 -5.08 4.11
CA HIS A 289 -7.03 -3.74 3.73
C HIS A 289 -7.88 -2.62 4.32
N CYS A 290 -7.24 -1.57 4.82
CA CYS A 290 -7.87 -0.45 5.55
C CYS A 290 -8.31 -0.73 7.00
N LEU A 291 -8.18 -1.94 7.53
CA LEU A 291 -8.65 -2.23 8.91
C LEU A 291 -7.98 -1.32 9.96
N ASP A 292 -6.69 -1.03 9.80
CA ASP A 292 -5.95 -0.12 10.67
C ASP A 292 -6.42 1.34 10.60
N VAL A 293 -6.63 1.89 9.39
CA VAL A 293 -7.12 3.26 9.24
C VAL A 293 -8.55 3.40 9.78
N VAL A 294 -9.40 2.39 9.58
CA VAL A 294 -10.76 2.37 10.14
C VAL A 294 -10.69 2.35 11.66
N ALA A 295 -9.86 1.48 12.25
CA ALA A 295 -9.66 1.43 13.70
C ALA A 295 -9.11 2.76 14.24
N PHE A 296 -8.12 3.35 13.58
CA PHE A 296 -7.54 4.62 13.98
C PHE A 296 -8.61 5.72 14.10
N PHE A 297 -9.47 5.86 13.10
CA PHE A 297 -10.53 6.87 13.10
C PHE A 297 -11.80 6.46 13.86
N GLY A 298 -11.90 5.22 14.34
CA GLY A 298 -13.02 4.77 15.17
C GLY A 298 -14.22 4.22 14.42
N GLY A 299 -14.03 3.86 13.15
CA GLY A 299 -15.10 3.40 12.27
C GLY A 299 -15.46 1.92 12.41
N LEU A 300 -14.86 1.18 13.36
CA LEU A 300 -15.12 -0.25 13.49
C LEU A 300 -16.59 -0.55 13.81
N GLU A 301 -17.21 0.24 14.71
CA GLU A 301 -18.60 0.04 15.12
C GLU A 301 -19.57 0.24 13.94
N ASP A 302 -19.33 1.28 13.15
CA ASP A 302 -20.12 1.60 11.96
C ASP A 302 -20.03 0.51 10.89
N LEU A 303 -18.81 0.01 10.61
CA LEU A 303 -18.63 -1.08 9.64
C LEU A 303 -19.19 -2.42 10.13
N GLN A 304 -19.18 -2.65 11.44
CA GLN A 304 -19.72 -3.88 12.00
C GLN A 304 -21.26 -3.85 12.12
N GLY A 305 -21.85 -2.65 12.21
CA GLY A 305 -23.28 -2.45 12.40
C GLY A 305 -23.80 -2.92 13.76
N LYS A 306 -22.91 -3.10 14.74
CA LYS A 306 -23.22 -3.55 16.11
C LYS A 306 -22.18 -3.00 17.10
N PRO A 307 -22.51 -2.91 18.40
CA PRO A 307 -21.55 -2.51 19.41
C PRO A 307 -20.30 -3.38 19.40
N LEU A 308 -19.13 -2.75 19.57
CA LEU A 308 -17.84 -3.43 19.59
C LEU A 308 -17.75 -4.46 20.72
N SER A 309 -17.06 -5.57 20.48
CA SER A 309 -16.62 -6.46 21.56
C SER A 309 -15.45 -5.85 22.34
N ASP A 310 -15.12 -6.41 23.51
CA ASP A 310 -13.95 -5.97 24.28
C ASP A 310 -12.64 -6.11 23.48
N LYS A 311 -12.54 -7.13 22.63
CA LYS A 311 -11.39 -7.34 21.76
C LYS A 311 -11.30 -6.29 20.67
N ASP A 312 -12.43 -5.95 20.05
CA ASP A 312 -12.44 -4.93 18.98
C ASP A 312 -12.06 -3.56 19.56
N ARG A 313 -12.58 -3.22 20.75
CA ARG A 313 -12.16 -2.01 21.49
C ARG A 313 -10.66 -2.04 21.82
N SER A 314 -10.16 -3.16 22.33
CA SER A 314 -8.74 -3.30 22.72
C SER A 314 -7.81 -3.10 21.53
N PHE A 315 -8.11 -3.71 20.38
CA PHE A 315 -7.35 -3.48 19.13
C PHE A 315 -7.39 -2.01 18.70
N GLN A 316 -8.57 -1.40 18.72
CA GLN A 316 -8.75 0.00 18.33
C GLN A 316 -7.94 0.95 19.22
N ASP A 317 -8.02 0.76 20.53
CA ASP A 317 -7.33 1.59 21.52
C ASP A 317 -5.82 1.37 21.47
N LEU A 318 -5.36 0.14 21.25
CA LEU A 318 -3.95 -0.18 21.04
C LEU A 318 -3.38 0.63 19.87
N LEU A 319 -4.01 0.54 18.71
CA LEU A 319 -3.54 1.20 17.49
C LEU A 319 -3.53 2.73 17.64
N ARG A 320 -4.62 3.30 18.20
CA ARG A 320 -4.71 4.73 18.48
C ARG A 320 -3.63 5.21 19.44
N ARG A 321 -3.39 4.48 20.54
CA ARG A 321 -2.37 4.83 21.54
C ARG A 321 -1.00 5.02 20.90
N HIS A 322 -0.57 4.07 20.07
CA HIS A 322 0.75 4.12 19.45
C HIS A 322 0.84 5.16 18.32
N LEU A 323 -0.13 5.20 17.40
CA LEU A 323 -0.08 6.15 16.29
C LEU A 323 -0.25 7.60 16.75
N VAL A 324 -1.08 7.86 17.78
CA VAL A 324 -1.17 9.21 18.39
C VAL A 324 0.14 9.59 19.09
N SER A 325 0.81 8.65 19.77
CA SER A 325 2.16 8.91 20.32
C SER A 325 3.13 9.30 19.22
N PHE A 326 3.14 8.56 18.11
CA PHE A 326 3.99 8.85 16.96
C PHE A 326 3.69 10.23 16.36
N ILE A 327 2.42 10.55 16.10
CA ILE A 327 2.02 11.86 15.55
C ILE A 327 2.49 13.02 16.45
N LYS A 328 2.44 12.84 17.77
CA LYS A 328 2.82 13.90 18.72
C LYS A 328 4.33 14.05 18.91
N THR A 329 5.09 12.96 18.78
CA THR A 329 6.48 12.89 19.28
C THR A 329 7.50 12.41 18.25
N GLY A 330 7.07 11.90 17.11
CA GLY A 330 7.91 11.18 16.16
C GLY A 330 8.37 9.81 16.65
N ARG A 331 7.79 9.28 17.74
CA ARG A 331 8.15 7.98 18.33
C ARG A 331 6.91 7.19 18.76
N MET A 332 6.97 5.88 18.55
CA MET A 332 6.01 4.97 19.19
C MET A 332 6.18 4.99 20.72
N ALA A 333 5.17 4.50 21.44
CA ALA A 333 5.28 4.27 22.88
C ALA A 333 6.43 3.29 23.21
N SER A 334 6.93 3.33 24.44
CA SER A 334 8.18 2.66 24.87
C SER A 334 8.14 1.14 24.80
N ASP A 335 6.96 0.55 24.73
CA ASP A 335 6.70 -0.88 24.55
C ASP A 335 6.84 -1.35 23.08
N TRP A 336 7.18 -0.45 22.15
CA TRP A 336 7.31 -0.74 20.73
C TRP A 336 8.70 -0.34 20.23
N SER A 337 9.54 -1.33 19.90
CA SER A 337 10.93 -1.09 19.49
C SER A 337 11.07 -0.59 18.05
N VAL A 338 12.21 0.04 17.77
CA VAL A 338 12.54 0.59 16.45
C VAL A 338 12.96 -0.54 15.52
N TYR A 339 12.51 -0.51 14.26
CA TYR A 339 12.93 -1.46 13.22
C TYR A 339 14.41 -1.21 12.85
N PRO A 340 15.25 -2.24 12.61
CA PRO A 340 14.93 -3.65 12.34
C PRO A 340 14.91 -4.57 13.57
N GLU A 341 14.89 -4.05 14.80
CA GLU A 341 14.91 -4.90 16.01
C GLU A 341 13.71 -5.85 16.07
N SER A 342 12.52 -5.36 15.70
CA SER A 342 11.31 -6.16 15.64
C SER A 342 10.28 -5.59 14.65
N THR A 343 9.36 -6.46 14.24
CA THR A 343 8.07 -6.09 13.63
C THR A 343 6.98 -6.25 14.68
N ALA A 344 6.14 -5.23 14.83
CA ALA A 344 4.99 -5.29 15.72
C ALA A 344 3.82 -6.02 15.05
N LEU A 345 3.26 -7.03 15.71
CA LEU A 345 2.00 -7.66 15.32
C LEU A 345 0.88 -7.06 16.16
N LEU A 346 -0.12 -6.50 15.49
CA LEU A 346 -1.23 -5.82 16.13
C LEU A 346 -2.49 -6.67 16.06
N SER A 347 -2.82 -7.31 17.19
CA SER A 347 -4.12 -7.94 17.47
C SER A 347 -4.86 -7.09 18.52
N ASP A 348 -5.66 -7.73 19.38
CA ASP A 348 -6.11 -7.21 20.68
C ASP A 348 -4.95 -6.94 21.68
N SER A 349 -3.72 -7.31 21.32
CA SER A 349 -2.48 -7.00 22.03
C SER A 349 -1.33 -6.72 21.05
N LEU A 350 -0.26 -6.10 21.57
CA LEU A 350 1.01 -5.92 20.86
C LEU A 350 1.92 -7.12 21.09
N GLU A 351 2.40 -7.73 20.02
CA GLU A 351 3.48 -8.72 20.05
C GLU A 351 4.65 -8.22 19.19
N LEU A 352 5.88 -8.35 19.67
CA LEU A 352 7.07 -7.99 18.91
C LEU A 352 7.78 -9.26 18.44
N VAL A 353 7.97 -9.39 17.13
CA VAL A 353 8.62 -10.56 16.53
C VAL A 353 9.80 -10.16 15.66
N GLN A 354 10.80 -11.03 15.59
CA GLN A 354 11.89 -10.91 14.63
C GLN A 354 11.54 -11.66 13.35
N ASN A 355 12.02 -11.18 12.20
CA ASN A 355 11.96 -11.89 10.92
C ASN A 355 10.54 -12.34 10.54
N TYR A 356 9.52 -11.46 10.73
CA TYR A 356 8.13 -11.78 10.38
C TYR A 356 8.05 -12.25 8.91
N SER A 357 7.44 -13.43 8.73
CA SER A 357 7.23 -14.08 7.44
C SER A 357 8.48 -14.30 6.56
N GLN A 358 9.69 -14.32 7.13
CA GLN A 358 10.96 -14.34 6.38
C GLN A 358 11.01 -15.42 5.28
N ALA A 359 10.71 -16.69 5.61
CA ALA A 359 10.76 -17.78 4.64
C ALA A 359 9.79 -17.58 3.46
N ARG A 360 8.61 -16.99 3.72
CA ARG A 360 7.61 -16.65 2.68
C ARG A 360 8.14 -15.53 1.80
N CYS A 361 8.68 -14.48 2.42
CA CYS A 361 9.24 -13.34 1.69
C CYS A 361 10.47 -13.70 0.86
N ASP A 362 11.34 -14.58 1.34
CA ASP A 362 12.50 -15.07 0.60
C ASP A 362 12.08 -15.87 -0.64
N LEU A 363 11.04 -16.70 -0.54
CA LEU A 363 10.47 -17.41 -1.69
C LEU A 363 9.96 -16.41 -2.75
N TRP A 364 9.19 -15.41 -2.34
CA TRP A 364 8.61 -14.42 -3.26
C TRP A 364 9.65 -13.53 -3.92
N ARG A 365 10.64 -13.07 -3.14
CA ARG A 365 11.75 -12.27 -3.65
C ARG A 365 12.59 -13.06 -4.66
N SER A 366 13.01 -14.27 -4.30
CA SER A 366 13.84 -15.12 -5.18
C SER A 366 13.10 -15.58 -6.44
N SER A 367 11.77 -15.56 -6.42
CA SER A 367 10.91 -15.88 -7.57
C SER A 367 10.57 -14.65 -8.43
N GLY A 368 11.14 -13.47 -8.14
CA GLY A 368 10.88 -12.24 -8.89
C GLY A 368 9.47 -11.66 -8.70
N LEU A 369 8.74 -12.07 -7.66
CA LEU A 369 7.36 -11.63 -7.46
C LEU A 369 7.23 -10.22 -6.85
N PHE A 370 8.33 -9.61 -6.41
CA PHE A 370 8.33 -8.24 -5.92
C PHE A 370 8.03 -7.22 -7.03
N ASP A 371 8.25 -7.56 -8.30
CA ASP A 371 7.85 -6.72 -9.44
C ASP A 371 6.32 -6.58 -9.55
N TYR A 372 5.56 -7.47 -8.89
CA TYR A 372 4.10 -7.49 -8.87
C TYR A 372 3.51 -6.91 -7.57
N ALA A 373 4.35 -6.27 -6.76
CA ALA A 373 4.01 -5.71 -5.45
C ALA A 373 3.19 -4.42 -5.56
N TRP A 374 1.90 -4.58 -5.86
CA TRP A 374 0.97 -3.49 -6.08
C TRP A 374 -0.45 -3.86 -5.66
N MET A 375 -1.16 -2.96 -4.98
CA MET A 375 -2.54 -3.19 -4.51
C MET A 375 -3.42 -1.92 -4.56
N ASN A 376 -3.11 -0.95 -5.42
CA ASN A 376 -3.61 0.43 -5.27
C ASN A 376 -4.68 0.91 -6.24
#